data_AF-A0A7S2WDK4-F1
#
_entry.id   AF-A0A7S2WDK4-F1
#
_cell.length_a   1.000
_cell.length_b   1.000
_cell.length_c   1.000
_cell.angle_alpha   90.00
_cell.angle_beta   90.00
_cell.angle_gamma   90.00
#
_symmetry.space_group_name_H-M   'P 1'
#
loop_
_entity.id
_entity.type
_entity.pdbx_description
1 polymer ?
#
loop_
_entity_poly.entity_id
_entity_poly.type
_entity_poly.pdbx_seq_one_letter_code
_entity_poly.pdbx_strand_id
1 'polypeptide(L)'
;ERRRESELRRSLREKSEDLSPRGYAVAPTEREQRELLESVDAALLKRLEEPKSYFELIWAKTLEAVDDVFFPAGDLDTSGVKEKVVVLGSGWGAQAFVSSLNADKYEAVIVSPRNFFLFTPMLAGASVGTVEYRSITQPIREANPAVDYLEATCTDVNPEAKRITCQSVACEGSVCDIQTFHVDY
;
A
#
# COMPACT_ATOMS: atom_id res chain seq x y z
N GLU A 1 -6.96 55.46 22.19
CA GLU A 1 -7.42 54.73 20.98
C GLU A 1 -6.46 53.62 20.55
N ARG A 2 -5.15 53.86 20.38
CA ARG A 2 -4.17 52.83 19.99
C ARG A 2 -4.11 51.55 20.86
N ARG A 3 -4.42 51.63 22.17
CA ARG A 3 -4.47 50.46 23.06
C ARG A 3 -5.68 49.54 22.83
N ARG A 4 -6.84 50.11 22.46
CA ARG A 4 -8.04 49.32 22.16
C ARG A 4 -7.91 48.58 20.83
N GLU A 5 -7.21 49.16 19.86
CA GLU A 5 -6.95 48.52 18.57
C GLU A 5 -5.96 47.34 18.69
N SER A 6 -4.97 47.43 19.58
CA SER A 6 -4.06 46.32 19.87
C SER A 6 -4.74 45.16 20.59
N GLU A 7 -5.71 45.45 21.47
CA GLU A 7 -6.49 44.43 22.17
C GLU A 7 -7.48 43.72 21.22
N LEU A 8 -8.13 44.47 20.32
CA LEU A 8 -9.00 43.91 19.28
C LEU A 8 -8.23 43.03 18.28
N ARG A 9 -7.01 43.44 17.89
CA ARG A 9 -6.13 42.62 17.04
C ARG A 9 -5.57 41.39 17.76
N ARG A 10 -5.55 41.39 19.08
CA ARG A 10 -5.16 40.24 19.90
C ARG A 10 -6.32 39.26 20.01
N SER A 11 -7.53 39.74 20.29
CA SER A 11 -8.73 38.88 20.34
C SER A 11 -9.13 38.32 18.98
N LEU A 12 -8.86 39.03 17.88
CA LEU A 12 -9.08 38.52 16.52
C LEU A 12 -8.07 37.44 16.13
N ARG A 13 -6.85 37.48 16.70
CA ARG A 13 -5.82 36.45 16.49
C ARG A 13 -6.14 35.18 17.28
N GLU A 14 -6.52 35.32 18.55
CA GLU A 14 -7.01 34.20 19.36
C GLU A 14 -8.26 33.55 18.77
N LYS A 15 -9.24 34.35 18.29
CA LYS A 15 -10.41 33.80 17.58
C LYS A 15 -10.11 33.17 16.22
N SER A 16 -8.98 33.50 15.58
CA SER A 16 -8.57 32.87 14.32
C SER A 16 -7.85 31.54 14.52
N GLU A 17 -7.34 31.27 15.72
CA GLU A 17 -6.68 30.00 16.09
C GLU A 17 -7.69 28.93 16.53
N ASP A 18 -8.81 29.33 17.14
CA ASP A 18 -9.88 28.40 17.55
C ASP A 18 -10.84 28.00 16.41
N LEU A 19 -10.71 28.60 15.23
CA LEU A 19 -11.49 28.28 14.03
C LEU A 19 -10.61 27.57 12.99
N SER A 20 -10.09 26.39 13.36
CA SER A 20 -9.62 25.41 12.37
C SER A 20 -10.83 24.62 11.81
N PRO A 21 -11.10 24.69 10.50
CA PRO A 21 -12.16 23.92 9.86
C PRO A 21 -11.67 22.49 9.58
N ARG A 22 -12.45 21.49 10.03
CA ARG A 22 -12.50 20.09 9.52
C ARG A 22 -11.17 19.34 9.39
N GLY A 23 -11.07 18.24 10.13
CA GLY A 23 -9.92 17.33 10.21
C GLY A 23 -9.17 17.07 8.90
N TYR A 24 -7.98 17.67 8.82
CA TYR A 24 -6.82 17.17 8.10
C TYR A 24 -5.63 17.29 9.06
N ALA A 25 -4.81 16.25 9.15
CA ALA A 25 -3.60 16.26 9.96
C ALA A 25 -2.66 17.37 9.44
N VAL A 26 -2.27 18.28 10.33
CA VAL A 26 -1.28 19.34 10.02
C VAL A 26 0.08 18.68 9.84
N ALA A 27 0.74 18.95 8.72
CA ALA A 27 2.09 18.44 8.47
C ALA A 27 3.06 18.93 9.56
N PRO A 28 3.90 18.05 10.13
CA PRO A 28 4.82 18.40 11.23
C PRO A 28 5.79 19.50 10.81
N THR A 29 6.19 20.36 11.74
CA THR A 29 7.05 21.53 11.45
C THR A 29 8.49 21.12 11.12
N GLU A 30 9.21 21.90 10.29
CA GLU A 30 10.58 21.56 9.84
C GLU A 30 11.59 21.31 10.98
N ARG A 31 11.34 21.88 12.17
CA ARG A 31 12.18 21.63 13.37
C ARG A 31 11.91 20.26 13.99
N GLU A 32 10.64 19.86 14.10
CA GLU A 32 10.26 18.52 14.59
C GLU A 32 10.66 17.43 13.58
N GLN A 33 10.53 17.71 12.28
CA GLN A 33 10.99 16.79 11.23
C GLN A 33 12.50 16.56 11.31
N ARG A 34 13.29 17.59 11.61
CA ARG A 34 14.75 17.50 11.70
C ARG A 34 15.23 16.72 12.94
N GLU A 35 14.59 16.90 14.09
CA GLU A 35 14.87 16.12 15.29
C GLU A 35 14.47 14.64 15.14
N LEU A 36 13.36 14.36 14.43
CA LEU A 36 12.96 13.00 14.08
C LEU A 36 13.91 12.37 13.05
N LEU A 37 14.37 13.12 12.04
CA LEU A 37 15.36 12.65 11.06
C LEU A 37 16.71 12.33 11.72
N GLU A 38 17.21 13.19 12.60
CA GLU A 38 18.51 12.97 13.25
C GLU A 38 18.50 11.77 14.22
N SER A 39 17.37 11.51 14.90
CA SER A 39 17.23 10.34 15.80
C SER A 39 17.02 9.03 15.04
N VAL A 40 16.33 9.07 13.90
CA VAL A 40 16.11 7.90 13.04
C VAL A 40 17.39 7.56 12.28
N ASP A 41 18.12 8.54 11.75
CA ASP A 41 19.34 8.30 10.97
C ASP A 41 20.45 7.66 11.83
N ALA A 42 20.68 8.13 13.05
CA ALA A 42 21.74 7.56 13.90
C ALA A 42 21.48 6.11 14.34
N ALA A 43 20.22 5.76 14.66
CA ALA A 43 19.84 4.41 15.08
C ALA A 43 19.75 3.43 13.91
N LEU A 44 19.32 3.92 12.74
CA LEU A 44 19.18 3.14 11.51
C LEU A 44 20.55 2.94 10.84
N LEU A 45 21.43 3.95 10.82
CA LEU A 45 22.83 3.82 10.37
C LEU A 45 23.59 2.79 11.22
N LYS A 46 23.40 2.80 12.55
CA LYS A 46 24.02 1.81 13.45
C LYS A 46 23.51 0.38 13.22
N ARG A 47 22.27 0.22 12.73
CA ARG A 47 21.69 -1.06 12.29
C ARG A 47 22.14 -1.48 10.88
N LEU A 48 22.53 -0.52 10.03
CA LEU A 48 23.04 -0.76 8.68
C LEU A 48 24.55 -1.02 8.65
N GLU A 49 25.30 -0.55 9.66
CA GLU A 49 26.74 -0.79 9.81
C GLU A 49 27.10 -2.19 10.31
N GLU A 50 26.14 -3.02 10.72
CA GLU A 50 26.41 -4.44 10.98
C GLU A 50 26.48 -5.19 9.64
N PRO A 51 27.67 -5.62 9.18
CA PRO A 51 27.79 -6.31 7.91
C PRO A 51 27.21 -7.72 8.08
N LYS A 52 25.92 -7.88 7.81
CA LYS A 52 25.35 -9.22 7.65
C LYS A 52 25.96 -9.84 6.40
N SER A 53 26.71 -10.92 6.61
CA SER A 53 27.36 -11.67 5.55
C SER A 53 26.31 -12.00 4.49
N TYR A 54 26.61 -11.69 3.23
CA TYR A 54 25.78 -12.08 2.08
C TYR A 54 25.44 -13.57 2.10
N PHE A 55 26.30 -14.38 2.72
CA PHE A 55 26.07 -15.79 2.97
C PHE A 55 24.92 -16.07 3.94
N GLU A 56 24.72 -15.27 5.00
CA GLU A 56 23.57 -15.42 5.91
C GLU A 56 22.25 -15.01 5.25
N LEU A 57 22.27 -13.99 4.38
CA LEU A 57 21.07 -13.61 3.62
C LEU A 57 20.66 -14.70 2.64
N ILE A 58 21.63 -15.33 1.98
CA ILE A 58 21.37 -16.50 1.14
C ILE A 58 20.89 -17.66 2.02
N TRP A 59 21.56 -17.96 3.13
CA TRP A 59 21.21 -19.09 3.98
C TRP A 59 19.80 -18.96 4.60
N ALA A 60 19.41 -17.76 5.03
CA ALA A 60 18.06 -17.47 5.52
C ALA A 60 17.00 -17.70 4.43
N LYS A 61 17.23 -17.17 3.22
CA LYS A 61 16.31 -17.39 2.08
C LYS A 61 16.29 -18.84 1.60
N THR A 62 17.41 -19.56 1.73
CA THR A 62 17.48 -20.97 1.32
C THR A 62 16.78 -21.85 2.34
N LEU A 63 16.88 -21.57 3.64
CA LEU A 63 16.14 -22.28 4.68
C LEU A 63 14.63 -22.04 4.58
N GLU A 64 14.18 -20.81 4.35
CA GLU A 64 12.76 -20.52 4.09
C GLU A 64 12.24 -21.31 2.88
N ALA A 65 13.01 -21.38 1.79
CA ALA A 65 12.63 -22.16 0.61
C ALA A 65 12.67 -23.69 0.83
N VAL A 66 13.42 -24.18 1.81
CA VAL A 66 13.51 -25.62 2.12
C VAL A 66 12.40 -26.04 3.08
N ASP A 67 11.95 -25.17 4.00
CA ASP A 67 10.78 -25.43 4.85
C ASP A 67 9.50 -25.61 4.01
N ASP A 68 9.29 -24.78 2.97
CA ASP A 68 8.14 -24.90 2.06
C ASP A 68 8.16 -26.19 1.21
N VAL A 69 9.34 -26.78 0.98
CA VAL A 69 9.51 -27.97 0.11
C VAL A 69 9.60 -29.28 0.92
N PHE A 70 10.16 -29.25 2.14
CA PHE A 70 10.47 -30.46 2.90
C PHE A 70 9.49 -30.76 4.04
N PHE A 71 8.80 -29.75 4.57
CA PHE A 71 7.73 -29.92 5.53
C PHE A 71 6.44 -29.32 4.98
N PRO A 72 5.60 -30.10 4.26
CA PRO A 72 4.22 -29.71 4.09
C PRO A 72 3.56 -29.89 5.46
N ALA A 73 3.74 -28.91 6.35
CA ALA A 73 2.96 -28.81 7.57
C ALA A 73 1.51 -28.68 7.12
N GLY A 74 0.85 -29.83 7.17
CA GLY A 74 -0.55 -29.98 6.92
C GLY A 74 -1.29 -29.36 8.09
N ASP A 75 -2.03 -28.31 7.77
CA ASP A 75 -3.34 -28.08 8.35
C ASP A 75 -4.30 -27.99 7.17
N LEU A 76 -4.64 -29.17 6.63
CA LEU A 76 -5.86 -29.33 5.84
C LEU A 76 -7.00 -29.48 6.84
N ASP A 77 -7.39 -28.37 7.46
CA ASP A 77 -8.75 -28.23 7.94
C ASP A 77 -9.65 -28.31 6.71
N THR A 78 -10.14 -29.52 6.47
CA THR A 78 -11.14 -29.89 5.47
C THR A 78 -12.51 -29.42 5.95
N SER A 79 -12.61 -28.14 6.28
CA SER A 79 -13.86 -27.42 6.58
C SER A 79 -14.23 -26.47 5.43
N GLY A 80 -13.89 -26.83 4.18
CA GLY A 80 -14.56 -26.35 2.95
C GLY A 80 -14.50 -24.85 2.61
N VAL A 81 -13.93 -24.00 3.46
CA VAL A 81 -13.87 -22.54 3.27
C VAL A 81 -12.41 -22.10 3.35
N LYS A 82 -11.84 -21.69 2.21
CA LYS A 82 -10.51 -21.08 2.15
C LYS A 82 -10.55 -19.71 2.84
N GLU A 83 -9.49 -19.36 3.55
CA GLU A 83 -9.37 -18.02 4.13
C GLU A 83 -9.22 -16.98 3.02
N LYS A 84 -10.01 -15.90 3.10
CA LYS A 84 -10.04 -14.84 2.09
C LYS A 84 -8.99 -13.79 2.40
N VAL A 85 -8.17 -13.46 1.41
CA VAL A 85 -7.13 -12.44 1.54
C VAL A 85 -7.36 -11.38 0.48
N VAL A 86 -7.60 -10.14 0.91
CA VAL A 86 -7.77 -9.04 -0.03
C VAL A 86 -6.49 -8.20 -0.11
N VAL A 87 -5.94 -8.10 -1.32
CA VAL A 87 -4.73 -7.33 -1.61
C VAL A 87 -5.13 -6.01 -2.24
N LEU A 88 -4.81 -4.91 -1.57
CA LEU A 88 -5.08 -3.56 -2.08
C LEU A 88 -3.87 -3.04 -2.87
N GLY A 89 -4.08 -2.78 -4.16
CA GLY A 89 -3.10 -2.22 -5.07
C GLY A 89 -2.38 -3.26 -5.94
N SER A 90 -1.68 -2.76 -6.96
CA SER A 90 -0.94 -3.56 -7.97
C SER A 90 0.51 -3.10 -8.11
N GLY A 91 1.13 -2.70 -7.01
CA GLY A 91 2.53 -2.26 -6.95
C GLY A 91 3.50 -3.41 -6.65
N TRP A 92 4.74 -3.04 -6.29
CA TRP A 92 5.81 -3.98 -5.92
C TRP A 92 5.42 -4.95 -4.80
N GLY A 93 4.81 -4.44 -3.73
CA GLY A 93 4.39 -5.26 -2.60
C GLY A 93 3.31 -6.27 -2.98
N ALA A 94 2.32 -5.83 -3.76
CA ALA A 94 1.26 -6.70 -4.25
C ALA A 94 1.80 -7.78 -5.19
N GLN A 95 2.67 -7.40 -6.14
CA GLN A 95 3.27 -8.34 -7.09
C GLN A 95 4.11 -9.40 -6.37
N ALA A 96 4.95 -8.99 -5.41
CA ALA A 96 5.76 -9.91 -4.62
C ALA A 96 4.87 -10.88 -3.81
N PHE A 97 3.87 -10.34 -3.11
CA PHE A 97 2.96 -11.14 -2.29
C PHE A 97 2.16 -12.16 -3.11
N VAL A 98 1.56 -11.72 -4.21
CA VAL A 98 0.74 -12.58 -5.10
C VAL A 98 1.58 -13.68 -5.75
N SER A 99 2.85 -13.39 -6.05
CA SER A 99 3.77 -14.37 -6.63
C SER A 99 4.16 -15.50 -5.66
N SER A 100 4.23 -15.20 -4.36
CA SER A 100 4.53 -16.18 -3.32
C SER A 100 3.28 -16.83 -2.71
N LEU A 101 2.08 -16.38 -3.06
CA LEU A 101 0.86 -16.82 -2.43
C LEU A 101 0.43 -18.21 -2.93
N ASN A 102 0.19 -19.12 -1.99
CA ASN A 102 -0.37 -20.43 -2.28
C ASN A 102 -1.90 -20.37 -2.41
N ALA A 103 -2.41 -20.53 -3.64
CA ALA A 103 -3.83 -20.50 -3.98
C ALA A 103 -4.63 -21.72 -3.49
N ASP A 104 -3.96 -22.78 -3.02
CA ASP A 104 -4.64 -23.93 -2.43
C ASP A 104 -5.14 -23.63 -1.02
N LYS A 105 -4.39 -22.81 -0.27
CA LYS A 105 -4.70 -22.45 1.13
C LYS A 105 -5.58 -21.21 1.25
N TYR A 106 -5.37 -20.22 0.39
CA TYR A 106 -6.03 -18.91 0.47
C TYR A 106 -6.80 -18.58 -0.81
N GLU A 107 -7.97 -17.96 -0.67
CA GLU A 107 -8.70 -17.31 -1.75
C GLU A 107 -8.28 -15.84 -1.78
N ALA A 108 -7.41 -15.46 -2.72
CA ALA A 108 -6.98 -14.07 -2.84
C ALA A 108 -7.77 -13.28 -3.88
N VAL A 109 -8.07 -12.04 -3.52
CA VAL A 109 -8.69 -11.05 -4.40
C VAL A 109 -7.83 -9.79 -4.41
N ILE A 110 -7.37 -9.39 -5.58
CA ILE A 110 -6.62 -8.15 -5.78
C ILE A 110 -7.60 -7.05 -6.18
N VAL A 111 -7.61 -5.94 -5.44
CA VAL A 111 -8.41 -4.76 -5.77
C VAL A 111 -7.45 -3.62 -6.13
N SER A 112 -7.53 -3.13 -7.37
CA SER A 112 -6.74 -1.97 -7.79
C SER A 112 -7.41 -1.27 -8.97
N PRO A 113 -7.36 0.07 -9.05
CA PRO A 113 -7.84 0.81 -10.22
C PRO A 113 -6.96 0.60 -11.47
N ARG A 114 -5.82 -0.09 -11.34
CA ARG A 114 -4.90 -0.37 -12.45
C ARG A 114 -4.61 -1.86 -12.55
N ASN A 115 -4.79 -2.42 -13.75
CA ASN A 115 -4.73 -3.85 -14.05
C ASN A 115 -3.32 -4.38 -14.41
N PHE A 116 -2.29 -3.54 -14.28
CA PHE A 116 -0.89 -3.90 -14.53
C PHE A 116 0.00 -3.45 -13.37
N PHE A 117 1.06 -4.22 -13.15
CA PHE A 117 2.23 -3.83 -12.38
C PHE A 117 3.16 -2.97 -13.24
N LEU A 118 3.79 -1.96 -12.64
CA LEU A 118 4.73 -1.05 -13.30
C LEU A 118 6.11 -1.16 -12.64
N PHE A 119 7.13 -1.47 -13.44
CA PHE A 119 8.52 -1.48 -13.02
C PHE A 119 9.06 -0.05 -12.90
N THR A 120 8.77 0.58 -11.76
CA THR A 120 9.10 1.98 -11.49
C THR A 120 10.58 2.38 -11.70
N PRO A 121 11.59 1.51 -11.51
CA PRO A 121 12.98 1.89 -11.80
C PRO A 121 13.27 2.22 -13.27
N MET A 122 12.54 1.64 -14.23
CA MET A 122 12.74 1.91 -15.67
C MET A 122 11.83 3.01 -16.21
N LEU A 123 11.04 3.67 -15.35
CA LEU A 123 10.15 4.75 -15.77
C LEU A 123 10.92 5.96 -16.31
N ALA A 124 12.10 6.24 -15.76
CA ALA A 124 13.00 7.27 -16.28
C ALA A 124 13.46 6.94 -17.71
N GLY A 125 13.83 5.67 -17.98
CA GLY A 125 14.18 5.21 -19.32
C GLY A 125 13.02 5.28 -20.30
N ALA A 126 11.79 5.01 -19.85
CA ALA A 126 10.59 5.14 -20.67
C ALA A 126 10.27 6.60 -21.02
N SER A 127 10.50 7.55 -20.11
CA SER A 127 10.27 8.98 -20.35
C SER A 127 11.18 9.57 -21.43
N VAL A 128 12.40 9.03 -21.58
CA VAL A 128 13.38 9.44 -22.59
C VAL A 128 13.24 8.62 -23.89
N GLY A 129 12.42 7.57 -23.89
CA GLY A 129 12.20 6.69 -25.05
C GLY A 129 13.28 5.61 -25.24
N THR A 130 14.14 5.38 -24.24
CA THR A 130 15.15 4.31 -24.27
C THR A 130 14.51 2.92 -24.18
N VAL A 131 13.39 2.81 -23.46
CA VAL A 131 12.59 1.59 -23.33
C VAL A 131 11.12 1.92 -23.59
N GLU A 132 10.37 0.98 -24.15
CA GLU A 132 8.93 1.16 -24.36
C GLU A 132 8.16 0.96 -23.04
N TYR A 133 7.09 1.73 -22.83
CA TYR A 133 6.21 1.57 -21.67
C TYR A 133 5.66 0.15 -21.53
N ARG A 134 5.36 -0.52 -22.66
CA ARG A 134 4.87 -1.90 -22.66
C ARG A 134 5.90 -2.89 -22.13
N SER A 135 7.19 -2.60 -22.29
CA SER A 135 8.28 -3.45 -21.80
C SER A 135 8.51 -3.35 -20.29
N ILE A 136 7.97 -2.32 -19.64
CA ILE A 136 8.11 -2.09 -18.20
C ILE A 136 6.82 -2.36 -17.42
N THR A 137 5.77 -2.83 -18.10
CA THR A 137 4.48 -3.18 -17.50
C THR A 137 4.24 -4.68 -17.57
N GLN A 138 3.70 -5.26 -16.51
CA GLN A 138 3.28 -6.67 -16.47
C GLN A 138 1.81 -6.77 -16.06
N PRO A 139 0.94 -7.47 -16.80
CA PRO A 139 -0.43 -7.72 -16.37
C PRO A 139 -0.49 -8.48 -15.05
N ILE A 140 -1.32 -8.02 -14.12
CA ILE A 140 -1.39 -8.63 -12.77
C ILE A 140 -1.87 -10.09 -12.80
N ARG A 141 -2.69 -10.44 -13.80
CA ARG A 141 -3.22 -11.80 -14.01
C ARG A 141 -2.15 -12.80 -14.44
N GLU A 142 -1.02 -12.32 -14.98
CA GLU A 142 0.12 -13.19 -15.32
C GLU A 142 0.95 -13.56 -14.08
N ALA A 143 0.82 -12.80 -12.98
CA ALA A 143 1.56 -13.08 -11.75
C ALA A 143 1.08 -14.38 -11.07
N ASN A 144 -0.24 -14.56 -11.01
CA ASN A 144 -0.87 -15.78 -10.50
C ASN A 144 -2.25 -15.96 -11.15
N PRO A 145 -2.47 -17.00 -11.99
CA PRO A 145 -3.72 -17.19 -12.71
C PRO A 145 -4.87 -17.66 -11.80
N ALA A 146 -4.59 -18.09 -10.57
CA ALA A 146 -5.59 -18.56 -9.61
C ALA A 146 -6.17 -17.43 -8.73
N VAL A 147 -5.68 -16.20 -8.87
CA VAL A 147 -6.08 -15.05 -8.04
C VAL A 147 -7.06 -14.17 -8.82
N ASP A 148 -8.15 -13.78 -8.16
CA ASP A 148 -9.15 -12.90 -8.75
C ASP A 148 -8.69 -11.44 -8.73
N TYR A 149 -9.02 -10.69 -9.78
CA TYR A 149 -8.70 -9.28 -9.91
C TYR A 149 -9.95 -8.44 -10.14
N LEU A 150 -10.15 -7.45 -9.27
CA LEU A 150 -11.22 -6.46 -9.33
C LEU A 150 -10.66 -5.08 -9.67
N GLU A 151 -11.15 -4.49 -10.76
CA GLU A 151 -10.82 -3.14 -11.17
C GLU A 151 -11.69 -2.14 -10.40
N ALA A 152 -11.21 -1.74 -9.22
CA ALA A 152 -11.89 -0.79 -8.35
C ALA A 152 -10.91 -0.02 -7.48
N THR A 153 -11.34 1.15 -7.00
CA THR A 153 -10.60 1.96 -6.03
C THR A 153 -11.16 1.69 -4.64
N CYS A 154 -10.30 1.30 -3.70
CA CYS A 154 -10.70 1.19 -2.30
C CYS A 154 -10.79 2.60 -1.68
N THR A 155 -11.94 2.92 -1.08
CA THR A 155 -12.18 4.24 -0.47
C THR A 155 -12.09 4.21 1.05
N ASP A 156 -12.47 3.11 1.67
CA ASP A 156 -12.51 2.97 3.12
C ASP A 156 -12.26 1.51 3.55
N VAL A 157 -11.61 1.34 4.71
CA VAL A 157 -11.27 0.03 5.28
C VAL A 157 -11.78 -0.02 6.71
N ASN A 158 -12.69 -0.94 6.98
CA ASN A 158 -13.23 -1.17 8.33
C ASN A 158 -12.59 -2.44 8.93
N PRO A 159 -11.61 -2.31 9.85
CA PRO A 159 -10.94 -3.44 10.46
C PRO A 159 -11.79 -4.18 11.50
N GLU A 160 -12.77 -3.52 12.12
CA GLU A 160 -13.65 -4.16 13.12
C GLU A 160 -14.65 -5.10 12.45
N ALA A 161 -15.22 -4.65 11.32
CA ALA A 161 -16.17 -5.44 10.52
C ALA A 161 -15.49 -6.33 9.48
N LYS A 162 -14.16 -6.27 9.36
CA LYS A 162 -13.34 -6.92 8.31
C LYS A 162 -13.92 -6.76 6.90
N ARG A 163 -14.21 -5.52 6.54
CA ARG A 163 -14.84 -5.18 5.27
C ARG A 163 -14.16 -3.97 4.65
N ILE A 164 -13.92 -4.04 3.35
CA ILE A 164 -13.49 -2.90 2.56
C ILE A 164 -14.65 -2.34 1.75
N THR A 165 -14.65 -1.02 1.57
CA THR A 165 -15.56 -0.34 0.66
C THR A 165 -14.79 0.07 -0.58
N CYS A 166 -15.29 -0.35 -1.74
CA CYS A 166 -14.67 -0.16 -3.03
C CYS A 166 -15.63 0.54 -3.99
N GLN A 167 -15.07 1.32 -4.90
CA GLN A 167 -15.79 1.99 -5.97
C GLN A 167 -15.24 1.54 -7.31
N SER A 168 -16.10 0.95 -8.14
CA SER A 168 -15.82 0.73 -9.56
C SER A 168 -16.43 1.84 -10.40
N VAL A 169 -15.74 2.20 -11.47
CA VAL A 169 -16.22 3.18 -12.45
C VAL A 169 -16.50 2.42 -13.74
N ALA A 170 -17.77 2.29 -14.10
CA ALA A 170 -18.18 1.71 -15.37
C ALA A 170 -18.63 2.85 -16.29
N CYS A 171 -17.93 3.04 -17.42
CA CYS A 171 -18.29 4.05 -18.40
C CYS A 171 -18.88 3.40 -19.66
N GLU A 172 -20.09 3.79 -20.04
CA GLU A 172 -20.74 3.39 -21.27
C GLU A 172 -20.96 4.64 -22.15
N GLY A 173 -20.12 4.79 -23.18
CA GLY A 173 -20.09 6.00 -24.00
C GLY A 173 -19.58 7.21 -23.23
N SER A 174 -20.43 8.24 -23.07
CA SER A 174 -20.11 9.48 -22.36
C SER A 174 -20.63 9.55 -20.92
N VAL A 175 -21.29 8.49 -20.45
CA VAL A 175 -21.87 8.41 -19.10
C VAL A 175 -21.03 7.43 -18.28
N CYS A 176 -20.62 7.85 -17.09
CA CYS A 176 -19.87 7.02 -16.15
C CYS A 176 -20.68 6.87 -14.86
N ASP A 177 -20.99 5.64 -14.51
CA ASP A 177 -21.67 5.29 -13.26
C ASP A 177 -20.65 4.78 -12.26
N ILE A 178 -20.68 5.36 -11.06
CA ILE A 178 -19.82 4.96 -9.95
C ILE A 178 -20.63 3.99 -9.08
N GLN A 179 -20.23 2.72 -9.08
CA GLN A 179 -20.85 1.69 -8.27
C GLN A 179 -20.00 1.46 -7.01
N THR A 180 -20.63 1.62 -5.85
CA THR A 180 -19.99 1.30 -4.56
C THR A 180 -20.40 -0.10 -4.15
N PHE A 181 -19.42 -0.93 -3.80
CA PHE A 181 -19.63 -2.28 -3.32
C PHE A 181 -18.71 -2.59 -2.14
N HIS A 182 -19.04 -3.65 -1.42
CA HIS A 182 -18.30 -4.09 -0.25
C HIS A 182 -17.68 -5.45 -0.49
N VAL A 183 -16.45 -5.63 -0.02
CA VAL A 183 -15.75 -6.93 -0.05
C VAL A 183 -15.33 -7.28 1.37
N ASP A 184 -15.65 -8.51 1.78
CA ASP A 184 -15.29 -9.05 3.09
C ASP A 184 -13.92 -9.75 3.01
N TYR A 185 -13.13 -9.66 4.08
CA TYR A 185 -11.80 -10.26 4.20
C TYR A 185 -11.49 -10.77 5.62
#